data_AF-A0A162CHE8-F1
#
_entry.id   AF-A0A162CHE8-F1
#
_cell.length_a   1.000
_cell.length_b   1.000
_cell.length_c   1.000
_cell.angle_alpha   90.00
_cell.angle_beta   90.00
_cell.angle_gamma   90.00
#
_symmetry.space_group_name_H-M   'P 1'
#
loop_
_entity.id
_entity.type
_entity.pdbx_description
1 polymer ?
#
loop_
_entity_poly.entity_id
_entity_poly.type
_entity_poly.pdbx_seq_one_letter_code
_entity_poly.pdbx_strand_id
1 'polypeptide(L)'
;MSLVALSLGWQGAQAQGMLPGCRLENGSLQCVPGLTASPQEQIHVLEGRISEDQKSEEQVEQNIEGLSRFVLEGDALEGELLKADLILDGDAIESVHIHWYRRKGNGHWQLVANASETTYQLGSDDLGRSLMAVLTVSTSDGNVNRTNSNVIGPITAR
;
A
#
# COMPACT_ATOMS: atom_id res chain seq x y z
N MET A 1 63.91 33.61 -24.41
CA MET A 1 62.90 32.85 -23.62
C MET A 1 61.86 32.31 -24.59
N SER A 2 61.85 31.00 -24.85
CA SER A 2 60.65 30.18 -25.09
C SER A 2 61.06 28.78 -25.58
N LEU A 3 60.55 27.77 -24.88
CA LEU A 3 60.84 26.36 -25.03
C LEU A 3 60.02 25.73 -26.18
N VAL A 4 60.57 24.71 -26.83
CA VAL A 4 59.81 23.71 -27.60
C VAL A 4 60.11 22.34 -27.01
N ALA A 5 59.09 21.73 -26.41
CA ALA A 5 59.15 20.41 -25.80
C ALA A 5 58.87 19.33 -26.86
N LEU A 6 59.79 18.37 -26.99
CA LEU A 6 59.59 17.15 -27.75
C LEU A 6 58.92 16.10 -26.87
N SER A 7 57.82 15.56 -27.40
CA SER A 7 56.97 14.52 -26.84
C SER A 7 57.67 13.16 -26.80
N LEU A 8 57.66 12.53 -25.64
CA LEU A 8 58.00 11.13 -25.41
C LEU A 8 56.86 10.46 -24.65
N GLY A 9 56.42 9.29 -25.15
CA GLY A 9 56.04 8.18 -24.27
C GLY A 9 54.55 7.89 -24.08
N TRP A 10 54.14 6.76 -24.67
CA TRP A 10 52.89 6.02 -24.54
C TRP A 10 52.57 5.44 -23.14
N GLN A 11 51.33 4.90 -23.04
CA GLN A 11 50.78 3.88 -22.13
C GLN A 11 50.28 4.42 -20.78
N GLY A 12 48.96 4.44 -20.55
CA GLY A 12 48.21 3.28 -20.06
C GLY A 12 48.25 3.30 -18.52
N ALA A 13 47.17 3.57 -17.80
CA ALA A 13 46.07 2.64 -17.65
C ALA A 13 44.81 3.39 -17.23
N GLN A 14 43.67 2.99 -17.79
CA GLN A 14 42.39 3.39 -17.25
C GLN A 14 42.27 2.77 -15.86
N ALA A 15 42.28 3.60 -14.82
CA ALA A 15 41.96 3.15 -13.47
C ALA A 15 40.53 2.59 -13.51
N GLN A 16 40.44 1.28 -13.39
CA GLN A 16 39.21 0.51 -13.43
C GLN A 16 38.38 0.88 -12.19
N GLY A 17 37.11 1.24 -12.40
CA GLY A 17 36.16 1.48 -11.32
C GLY A 17 36.08 0.28 -10.39
N MET A 18 36.23 0.52 -9.09
CA MET A 18 36.06 -0.51 -8.07
C MET A 18 34.58 -0.94 -8.07
N LEU A 19 34.32 -2.22 -8.32
CA LEU A 19 32.98 -2.81 -8.21
C LEU A 19 32.53 -2.73 -6.74
N PRO A 20 31.41 -2.06 -6.43
CA PRO A 20 30.84 -2.06 -5.09
C PRO A 20 30.59 -3.49 -4.60
N GLY A 21 30.85 -3.75 -3.32
CA GLY A 21 30.59 -5.07 -2.71
C GLY A 21 31.61 -6.17 -3.02
N CYS A 22 32.68 -5.89 -3.76
CA CYS A 22 33.79 -6.82 -4.01
C CYS A 22 35.08 -6.39 -3.33
N ARG A 23 35.80 -7.35 -2.75
CA ARG A 23 37.14 -7.17 -2.18
C ARG A 23 38.10 -8.18 -2.80
N LEU A 24 39.30 -7.72 -3.16
CA LEU A 24 40.38 -8.62 -3.57
C LEU A 24 41.06 -9.21 -2.33
N GLU A 25 41.03 -10.54 -2.21
CA GLU A 25 41.82 -11.28 -1.21
C GLU A 25 42.63 -12.38 -1.90
N ASN A 26 43.95 -12.38 -1.66
CA ASN A 26 44.90 -13.35 -2.23
C ASN A 26 44.83 -13.50 -3.76
N GLY A 27 44.58 -12.39 -4.48
CA GLY A 27 44.44 -12.39 -5.94
C GLY A 27 43.09 -12.93 -6.45
N SER A 28 42.18 -13.32 -5.56
CA SER A 28 40.81 -13.71 -5.90
C SER A 28 39.83 -12.59 -5.54
N LEU A 29 38.87 -12.30 -6.42
CA LEU A 29 37.83 -11.31 -6.17
C LEU A 29 36.70 -11.96 -5.36
N GLN A 30 36.55 -11.57 -4.10
CA GLN A 30 35.51 -12.01 -3.19
C GLN A 30 34.39 -10.98 -3.18
N CYS A 31 33.23 -11.32 -3.73
CA CYS A 31 32.08 -10.42 -3.80
C CYS A 31 30.96 -10.89 -2.88
N VAL A 32 30.33 -9.94 -2.17
CA VAL A 32 29.12 -10.22 -1.41
C VAL A 32 27.97 -10.43 -2.42
N PRO A 33 27.32 -11.61 -2.43
CA PRO A 33 26.22 -11.88 -3.36
C PRO A 33 25.11 -10.83 -3.22
N GLY A 34 24.70 -10.24 -4.35
CA GLY A 34 23.67 -9.18 -4.41
C GLY A 34 24.21 -7.74 -4.40
N LEU A 35 25.49 -7.52 -4.06
CA LEU A 35 26.10 -6.19 -4.05
C LEU A 35 26.85 -5.80 -5.34
N THR A 36 26.99 -6.74 -6.29
CA THR A 36 27.71 -6.52 -7.57
C THR A 36 26.83 -6.00 -8.70
N ALA A 37 25.51 -5.98 -8.48
CA ALA A 37 24.58 -5.34 -9.41
C ALA A 37 24.82 -3.83 -9.38
N SER A 38 24.65 -3.17 -10.53
CA SER A 38 24.72 -1.70 -10.56
C SER A 38 23.71 -1.11 -9.56
N PRO A 39 23.97 0.07 -8.96
CA PRO A 39 23.01 0.72 -8.07
C PRO A 39 21.60 0.81 -8.67
N GLN A 40 21.49 0.95 -10.00
CA GLN A 40 20.23 0.98 -10.74
C GLN A 40 19.51 -0.38 -10.77
N GLU A 41 20.25 -1.48 -10.93
CA GLU A 41 19.66 -2.84 -10.88
C GLU A 41 19.23 -3.23 -9.45
N GLN A 42 19.93 -2.75 -8.42
CA GLN A 42 19.49 -2.92 -7.04
C GLN A 42 18.19 -2.18 -6.75
N ILE A 43 18.00 -0.99 -7.31
CA ILE A 43 16.74 -0.25 -7.19
C ILE A 43 15.60 -1.05 -7.80
N HIS A 44 15.74 -1.62 -9.00
CA HIS A 44 14.68 -2.45 -9.60
C HIS A 44 14.34 -3.71 -8.80
N VAL A 45 15.33 -4.37 -8.19
CA VAL A 45 15.09 -5.54 -7.32
C VAL A 45 14.37 -5.13 -6.04
N LEU A 46 14.73 -3.99 -5.47
CA LEU A 46 14.05 -3.44 -4.28
C LEU A 46 12.63 -2.97 -4.62
N GLU A 47 12.42 -2.29 -5.74
CA GLU A 47 11.10 -1.87 -6.24
C GLU A 47 10.19 -3.06 -6.51
N GLY A 48 10.72 -4.14 -7.09
CA GLY A 48 9.99 -5.40 -7.29
C GLY A 48 9.51 -5.99 -5.96
N ARG A 49 10.41 -6.10 -4.97
CA ARG A 49 10.07 -6.59 -3.62
C ARG A 49 9.10 -5.67 -2.88
N ILE A 50 9.24 -4.34 -3.01
CA ILE A 50 8.29 -3.36 -2.45
C ILE A 50 6.91 -3.56 -3.07
N SER A 51 6.82 -3.80 -4.38
CA SER A 51 5.52 -4.02 -5.04
C SER A 51 4.85 -5.32 -4.58
N GLU A 52 5.63 -6.37 -4.32
CA GLU A 52 5.14 -7.65 -3.79
C GLU A 52 4.70 -7.51 -2.33
N ASP A 53 5.50 -6.83 -1.51
CA ASP A 53 5.18 -6.53 -0.11
C ASP A 53 3.93 -5.65 -0.03
N GLN A 54 3.83 -4.60 -0.84
CA GLN A 54 2.67 -3.70 -0.89
C GLN A 54 1.38 -4.42 -1.34
N LYS A 55 1.49 -5.36 -2.29
CA LYS A 55 0.37 -6.22 -2.70
C LYS A 55 -0.06 -7.19 -1.58
N SER A 56 0.88 -7.59 -0.72
CA SER A 56 0.58 -8.39 0.48
C SER A 56 0.02 -7.54 1.64
N GLU A 57 0.42 -6.27 1.74
CA GLU A 57 -0.08 -5.29 2.73
C GLU A 57 -1.53 -4.87 2.46
N GLU A 58 -1.93 -4.75 1.18
CA GLU A 58 -3.33 -4.58 0.78
C GLU A 58 -4.21 -5.79 1.17
N GLN A 59 -3.58 -6.92 1.52
CA GLN A 59 -4.20 -8.17 1.91
C GLN A 59 -3.90 -8.57 3.36
N VAL A 60 -3.63 -7.60 4.24
CA VAL A 60 -3.76 -7.82 5.69
C VAL A 60 -5.23 -7.63 6.07
N GLU A 61 -6.07 -8.57 5.64
CA GLU A 61 -7.40 -8.72 6.22
C GLU A 61 -7.16 -9.24 7.65
N GLN A 62 -7.15 -8.31 8.61
CA GLN A 62 -7.04 -8.67 10.03
C GLN A 62 -8.25 -9.56 10.33
N ASN A 63 -8.01 -10.86 10.57
CA ASN A 63 -9.07 -11.79 10.95
C ASN A 63 -9.59 -11.37 12.32
N ILE A 64 -10.71 -10.62 12.33
CA ILE A 64 -11.42 -10.26 13.54
C ILE A 64 -12.12 -11.52 14.06
N GLU A 65 -11.75 -11.97 15.25
CA GLU A 65 -12.40 -13.12 15.89
C GLU A 65 -13.91 -12.88 16.03
N GLY A 66 -14.71 -13.89 15.69
CA GLY A 66 -16.16 -13.80 15.72
C GLY A 66 -16.80 -13.07 14.54
N LEU A 67 -16.01 -12.45 13.65
CA LEU A 67 -16.56 -11.78 12.47
C LEU A 67 -16.96 -12.81 11.41
N SER A 68 -18.26 -12.89 11.12
CA SER A 68 -18.79 -13.76 10.06
C SER A 68 -19.31 -12.99 8.85
N ARG A 69 -19.63 -11.70 9.02
CA ARG A 69 -20.10 -10.84 7.93
C ARG A 69 -19.79 -9.37 8.20
N PHE A 70 -19.24 -8.69 7.20
CA PHE A 70 -19.21 -7.23 7.14
C PHE A 70 -19.30 -6.80 5.66
N VAL A 71 -20.50 -6.45 5.22
CA VAL A 71 -20.78 -6.12 3.82
C VAL A 71 -21.74 -4.94 3.74
N LEU A 72 -21.58 -4.10 2.73
CA LEU A 72 -22.54 -3.06 2.38
C LEU A 72 -23.61 -3.63 1.47
N GLU A 73 -24.85 -3.38 1.82
CA GLU A 73 -26.04 -3.75 1.07
C GLU A 73 -26.77 -2.49 0.58
N GLY A 74 -27.26 -2.52 -0.66
CA GLY A 74 -27.96 -1.42 -1.32
C GLY A 74 -27.43 -1.15 -2.72
N ASP A 75 -28.18 -0.36 -3.49
CA ASP A 75 -27.84 -0.04 -4.87
C ASP A 75 -26.94 1.20 -4.95
N ALA A 76 -26.04 1.21 -5.95
CA ALA A 76 -25.15 2.32 -6.23
C ALA A 76 -25.87 3.49 -6.94
N LEU A 77 -26.96 3.98 -6.35
CA LEU A 77 -27.87 4.96 -6.96
C LEU A 77 -28.14 6.13 -6.00
N GLU A 78 -28.12 7.36 -6.53
CA GLU A 78 -28.43 8.56 -5.76
C GLU A 78 -29.82 8.47 -5.11
N GLY A 79 -29.89 8.84 -3.83
CA GLY A 79 -31.11 8.77 -3.04
C GLY A 79 -31.40 7.39 -2.45
N GLU A 80 -30.60 6.36 -2.75
CA GLU A 80 -30.68 5.07 -2.06
C GLU A 80 -29.95 5.08 -0.71
N LEU A 81 -30.35 4.15 0.16
CA LEU A 81 -29.76 3.95 1.47
C LEU A 81 -28.87 2.71 1.43
N LEU A 82 -27.59 2.89 1.73
CA LEU A 82 -26.69 1.76 1.97
C LEU A 82 -26.77 1.36 3.44
N LYS A 83 -26.77 0.05 3.71
CA LYS A 83 -26.73 -0.53 5.04
C LYS A 83 -25.45 -1.33 5.22
N ALA A 84 -24.73 -1.11 6.31
CA ALA A 84 -23.65 -1.99 6.73
C ALA A 84 -24.26 -3.20 7.45
N ASP A 85 -24.22 -4.36 6.80
CA ASP A 85 -24.64 -5.63 7.36
C ASP A 85 -23.46 -6.31 8.05
N LEU A 86 -23.55 -6.36 9.38
CA LEU A 86 -22.49 -6.83 10.28
C LEU A 86 -23.03 -8.00 11.12
N ILE A 87 -22.34 -9.13 11.05
CA ILE A 87 -22.55 -10.26 11.96
C ILE A 87 -21.22 -10.55 12.64
N LEU A 88 -21.18 -10.25 13.94
CA LEU A 88 -19.99 -10.32 14.78
C LEU A 88 -20.39 -10.92 16.12
N ASP A 89 -19.79 -12.06 16.46
CA ASP A 89 -20.04 -12.80 17.69
C ASP A 89 -18.71 -13.27 18.28
N GLY A 90 -18.12 -12.43 19.12
CA GLY A 90 -16.86 -12.67 19.80
C GLY A 90 -16.97 -12.27 21.27
N ASP A 91 -16.55 -13.17 22.16
CA ASP A 91 -16.63 -12.99 23.62
C ASP A 91 -15.64 -11.94 24.15
N ALA A 92 -14.56 -11.68 23.42
CA ALA A 92 -13.55 -10.69 23.76
C ALA A 92 -13.87 -9.26 23.28
N ILE A 93 -15.01 -8.98 22.65
CA ILE A 93 -15.30 -7.68 22.02
C ILE A 93 -15.77 -6.65 23.05
N GLU A 94 -15.11 -5.48 23.08
CA GLU A 94 -15.50 -4.34 23.91
C GLU A 94 -16.26 -3.26 23.14
N SER A 95 -15.77 -2.90 21.95
CA SER A 95 -16.39 -1.86 21.13
C SER A 95 -16.27 -2.11 19.64
N VAL A 96 -17.23 -1.57 18.90
CA VAL A 96 -17.34 -1.68 17.46
C VAL A 96 -17.68 -0.31 16.90
N HIS A 97 -16.95 0.11 15.88
CA HIS A 97 -17.20 1.35 15.15
C HIS A 97 -17.12 1.13 13.66
N ILE A 98 -17.98 1.81 12.90
CA ILE A 98 -17.99 1.76 11.44
C ILE A 98 -17.82 3.16 10.90
N HIS A 99 -16.82 3.34 10.02
CA HIS A 99 -16.52 4.61 9.39
C HIS A 99 -16.63 4.50 7.87
N TRP A 100 -17.26 5.48 7.25
CA TRP A 100 -17.48 5.49 5.80
C TRP A 100 -16.37 6.24 5.08
N TYR A 101 -15.97 5.71 3.93
CA TYR A 101 -14.97 6.30 3.06
C TYR A 101 -15.49 6.39 1.64
N ARG A 102 -15.12 7.46 0.97
CA ARG A 102 -15.41 7.67 -0.45
C ARG A 102 -14.16 7.94 -1.25
N ARG A 103 -14.12 7.49 -2.50
CA ARG A 103 -13.04 7.83 -3.44
C ARG A 103 -13.61 8.20 -4.80
N LYS A 104 -12.86 9.02 -5.55
CA LYS A 104 -13.17 9.33 -6.95
C LYS A 104 -12.21 8.56 -7.87
N GLY A 105 -12.73 7.69 -8.72
CA GLY A 105 -11.92 6.85 -9.60
C GLY A 105 -10.92 5.99 -8.82
N ASN A 106 -9.64 6.03 -9.24
CA ASN A 106 -8.50 5.39 -8.57
C ASN A 106 -7.79 6.32 -7.55
N GLY A 107 -8.41 7.43 -7.17
CA GLY A 107 -7.89 8.33 -6.14
C GLY A 107 -7.93 7.71 -4.74
N HIS A 108 -7.46 8.47 -3.76
CA HIS A 108 -7.38 8.02 -2.38
C HIS A 108 -8.76 7.95 -1.72
N TRP A 109 -8.92 7.02 -0.79
CA TRP A 109 -10.08 6.95 0.10
C TRP A 109 -10.07 8.13 1.07
N GLN A 110 -11.22 8.80 1.18
CA GLN A 110 -11.43 9.96 2.05
C GLN A 110 -12.53 9.63 3.06
N LEU A 111 -12.24 9.86 4.34
CA LEU A 111 -13.21 9.70 5.42
C LEU A 111 -14.41 10.63 5.20
N VAL A 112 -15.61 10.09 5.33
CA VAL A 112 -16.85 10.87 5.41
C VAL A 112 -17.15 11.15 6.88
N ALA A 113 -16.97 12.40 7.29
CA ALA A 113 -17.23 12.81 8.67
C ALA A 113 -18.73 12.78 8.98
N ASN A 114 -19.07 12.45 10.22
CA ASN A 114 -20.44 12.50 10.77
C ASN A 114 -21.47 11.60 10.04
N ALA A 115 -21.01 10.57 9.35
CA ALA A 115 -21.90 9.53 8.85
C ALA A 115 -22.41 8.64 10.00
N SER A 116 -23.61 8.10 9.86
CA SER A 116 -24.13 7.06 10.77
C SER A 116 -23.25 5.81 10.68
N GLU A 117 -23.07 5.08 11.79
CA GLU A 117 -22.25 3.87 11.78
C GLU A 117 -22.92 2.72 11.02
N THR A 118 -24.25 2.67 10.93
CA THR A 118 -24.96 1.51 10.34
C THR A 118 -25.52 1.76 8.95
N THR A 119 -25.70 3.02 8.57
CA THR A 119 -26.36 3.41 7.32
C THR A 119 -25.69 4.61 6.68
N TYR A 120 -25.80 4.70 5.37
CA TYR A 120 -25.30 5.84 4.60
C TYR A 120 -26.31 6.23 3.51
N GLN A 121 -26.79 7.47 3.56
CA GLN A 121 -27.69 8.02 2.56
C GLN A 121 -26.88 8.55 1.38
N LEU A 122 -27.02 7.93 0.21
CA LEU A 122 -26.34 8.39 -1.00
C LEU A 122 -26.95 9.70 -1.48
N GLY A 123 -26.11 10.72 -1.63
CA GLY A 123 -26.50 12.05 -2.12
C GLY A 123 -25.76 12.46 -3.39
N SER A 124 -26.08 13.66 -3.89
CA SER A 124 -25.46 14.25 -5.08
C SER A 124 -23.93 14.37 -4.97
N ASP A 125 -23.43 14.59 -3.75
CA ASP A 125 -22.00 14.64 -3.44
C ASP A 125 -21.27 13.32 -3.63
N ASP A 126 -21.98 12.20 -3.84
CA ASP A 126 -21.39 10.88 -4.02
C ASP A 126 -21.43 10.40 -5.47
N LEU A 127 -22.07 11.16 -6.37
CA LEU A 127 -22.12 10.86 -7.80
C LEU A 127 -20.71 10.67 -8.39
N GLY A 128 -20.55 9.56 -9.14
CA GLY A 128 -19.30 9.16 -9.76
C GLY A 128 -18.20 8.72 -8.77
N ARG A 129 -18.51 8.62 -7.47
CA ARG A 129 -17.59 8.12 -6.44
C ARG A 129 -17.92 6.67 -6.09
N SER A 130 -16.96 5.99 -5.50
CA SER A 130 -17.17 4.69 -4.85
C SER A 130 -17.17 4.88 -3.34
N LEU A 131 -17.92 4.02 -2.65
CA LEU A 131 -18.06 4.01 -1.20
C LEU A 131 -17.60 2.67 -0.62
N MET A 132 -17.03 2.72 0.58
CA MET A 132 -16.61 1.58 1.39
C MET A 132 -16.80 1.95 2.86
N ALA A 133 -16.99 0.96 3.73
CA ALA A 133 -16.94 1.15 5.17
C ALA A 133 -15.75 0.39 5.77
N VAL A 134 -15.22 0.93 6.87
CA VAL A 134 -14.16 0.31 7.66
C VAL A 134 -14.72 0.01 9.03
N LEU A 135 -14.70 -1.27 9.39
CA LEU A 135 -15.02 -1.77 10.72
C LEU A 135 -13.78 -1.66 11.60
N THR A 136 -13.92 -1.10 12.79
CA THR A 136 -12.91 -1.09 13.85
C THR A 136 -13.48 -1.81 15.05
N VAL A 137 -12.77 -2.83 15.55
CA VAL A 137 -13.16 -3.62 16.72
C VAL A 137 -12.07 -3.53 17.76
N SER A 138 -12.45 -3.17 18.98
CA SER A 138 -11.55 -3.21 20.15
C SER A 138 -11.91 -4.40 21.02
N THR A 139 -10.90 -5.13 21.47
CA THR A 139 -11.06 -6.31 22.34
C THR A 139 -10.56 -6.06 23.76
N SER A 140 -10.99 -6.89 24.70
CA SER A 140 -10.74 -6.75 26.15
C SER A 140 -9.29 -6.93 26.57
N ASP A 141 -8.46 -7.50 25.70
CA ASP A 141 -7.01 -7.56 25.83
C ASP A 141 -6.29 -6.30 25.33
N GLY A 142 -7.04 -5.31 24.83
CA GLY A 142 -6.54 -4.04 24.33
C GLY A 142 -6.15 -4.04 22.84
N ASN A 143 -6.39 -5.14 22.11
CA ASN A 143 -6.15 -5.17 20.66
C ASN A 143 -7.21 -4.38 19.89
N VAL A 144 -6.78 -3.72 18.81
CA VAL A 144 -7.68 -2.98 17.91
C VAL A 144 -7.50 -3.50 16.49
N ASN A 145 -8.49 -4.21 15.99
CA ASN A 145 -8.50 -4.80 14.66
C ASN A 145 -9.36 -3.98 13.70
N ARG A 146 -9.01 -4.01 12.41
CA ARG A 146 -9.75 -3.29 11.36
C ARG A 146 -9.91 -4.15 10.13
N THR A 147 -11.08 -4.06 9.52
CA THR A 147 -11.32 -4.67 8.21
C THR A 147 -12.24 -3.80 7.36
N ASN A 148 -12.17 -3.98 6.05
CA ASN A 148 -12.91 -3.21 5.06
C ASN A 148 -14.14 -4.00 4.59
N SER A 149 -15.18 -3.29 4.17
CA SER A 149 -16.31 -3.89 3.45
C SER A 149 -15.98 -4.11 1.97
N ASN A 150 -16.94 -4.68 1.22
CA ASN A 150 -17.00 -4.49 -0.23
C ASN A 150 -17.10 -3.00 -0.60
N VAL A 151 -16.83 -2.71 -1.88
CA VAL A 151 -16.96 -1.38 -2.47
C VAL A 151 -18.25 -1.29 -3.26
N ILE A 152 -19.05 -0.24 -3.03
CA ILE A 152 -20.24 0.10 -3.82
C ILE A 152 -19.93 1.32 -4.71
N GLY A 153 -20.22 1.22 -5.99
CA GLY A 153 -20.11 2.32 -6.95
C GLY A 153 -19.43 1.94 -8.27
N PRO A 154 -19.23 2.90 -9.18
CA PRO A 154 -19.53 4.33 -9.01
C PRO A 154 -21.02 4.62 -8.82
N ILE A 155 -21.35 5.55 -7.93
CA ILE A 155 -22.76 5.94 -7.70
C ILE A 155 -23.29 6.70 -8.92
N THR A 156 -24.45 6.29 -9.42
CA THR A 156 -25.13 6.93 -10.56
C THR A 156 -26.29 7.79 -10.10
N ALA A 157 -26.70 8.75 -10.94
CA ALA A 157 -27.91 9.53 -10.71
C ALA A 157 -29.17 8.66 -10.90
N ARG A 158 -30.25 9.01 -10.20
CA ARG A 158 -31.56 8.37 -10.35
C ARG A 158 -32.25 8.73 -11.68
#